data_AF-A0A285SEK8-F1
#
_entry.id   AF-A0A285SEK8-F1
#
_cell.length_a   1.000
_cell.length_b   1.000
_cell.length_c   1.000
_cell.angle_alpha   90.00
_cell.angle_beta   90.00
_cell.angle_gamma   90.00
#
_symmetry.space_group_name_H-M   'P 1'
#
loop_
_entity.id
_entity.type
_entity.pdbx_description
1 polymer ?
#
loop_
_entity_poly.entity_id
_entity_poly.type
_entity_poly.pdbx_seq_one_letter_code
_entity_poly.pdbx_strand_id
1 'polypeptide(L)'
;MSKIIRAEKKQEYTVLDRGFLNDARLSWKAKGILAYMLSMPDDWFFYIDELKKHASDGDKSFRSGFNELKSYGYVKRFPVYVDKRIAKWETIVYEVPQNVQVGNQNPSSIDLDNEGLLNTDFKLNTELLNTDKKILPEFAIPYKSIVDYLNEKAGTSYRYTSKKTRQLIRARFQEGFTEDDFQTVIIKKVCSWLHDEKMNKFLRPETLFGTKFESYLNEKVGGQHAKIKRNQTTTQFTDGINF
;
A
#
# COMPACT_ATOMS: atom_id res chain seq x y z
N MET A 1 -36.71 18.18 -1.66
CA MET A 1 -35.71 18.99 -0.93
C MET A 1 -35.01 18.10 0.07
N SER A 2 -33.68 18.01 0.00
CA SER A 2 -32.87 17.35 1.03
C SER A 2 -32.45 18.40 2.07
N LYS A 3 -32.58 18.07 3.35
CA LYS A 3 -32.19 18.92 4.48
C LYS A 3 -31.14 18.18 5.30
N ILE A 4 -30.03 18.84 5.61
CA ILE A 4 -28.99 18.30 6.48
C ILE A 4 -29.26 18.81 7.90
N ILE A 5 -29.33 17.89 8.87
CA ILE A 5 -29.46 18.20 10.30
C ILE A 5 -28.15 17.75 10.96
N ARG A 6 -27.50 18.64 11.70
CA ARG A 6 -26.24 18.36 12.40
C ARG A 6 -26.49 18.27 13.89
N ALA A 7 -25.91 17.26 14.53
CA ALA A 7 -25.93 17.15 15.98
C ALA A 7 -24.97 18.17 16.61
N GLU A 8 -25.31 18.60 17.83
CA GLU A 8 -24.39 19.35 18.67
C GLU A 8 -23.22 18.44 19.08
N LYS A 9 -21.98 18.90 18.80
CA LYS A 9 -20.77 18.13 19.09
C LYS A 9 -20.36 18.39 20.52
N LYS A 10 -20.40 17.36 21.37
CA LYS A 10 -20.07 17.49 22.80
C LYS A 10 -18.65 17.01 23.09
N GLN A 11 -18.31 15.79 22.69
CA GLN A 11 -16.99 15.15 22.82
C GLN A 11 -16.80 14.11 21.68
N GLU A 12 -15.59 13.58 21.49
CA GLU A 12 -15.28 12.48 20.53
C GLU A 12 -15.59 12.77 19.05
N TYR A 13 -15.16 13.92 18.55
CA TYR A 13 -15.22 14.21 17.12
C TYR A 13 -13.86 14.64 16.60
N THR A 14 -13.56 14.22 15.38
CA THR A 14 -12.40 14.72 14.65
C THR A 14 -12.82 15.86 13.74
N VAL A 15 -12.00 16.91 13.69
CA VAL A 15 -12.08 17.93 12.65
C VAL A 15 -11.17 17.49 11.52
N LEU A 16 -11.76 17.30 10.34
CA LEU A 16 -11.06 16.82 9.15
C LEU A 16 -11.13 17.89 8.07
N ASP A 17 -10.04 18.06 7.34
CA ASP A 17 -10.00 18.86 6.12
C ASP A 17 -10.98 18.30 5.09
N ARG A 18 -11.68 19.19 4.38
CA ARG A 18 -12.70 18.79 3.40
C ARG A 18 -12.10 18.48 2.03
N GLY A 19 -10.83 18.76 1.81
CA GLY A 19 -10.14 18.56 0.53
C GLY A 19 -10.27 17.12 0.04
N PHE A 20 -9.87 16.15 0.86
CA PHE A 20 -9.94 14.73 0.47
C PHE A 20 -11.40 14.24 0.30
N LEU A 21 -12.36 14.77 1.07
CA LEU A 21 -13.77 14.44 0.94
C LEU A 21 -14.35 14.91 -0.41
N ASN A 22 -13.80 15.98 -0.97
CA ASN A 22 -14.19 16.55 -2.25
C ASN A 22 -13.32 16.07 -3.42
N ASP A 23 -12.25 15.30 -3.18
CA ASP A 23 -11.41 14.76 -4.23
C ASP A 23 -12.21 13.75 -5.09
N ALA A 24 -12.42 14.08 -6.36
CA ALA A 24 -13.18 13.25 -7.31
C ALA A 24 -12.43 11.97 -7.71
N ARG A 25 -11.11 11.90 -7.47
CA ARG A 25 -10.27 10.74 -7.77
C ARG A 25 -10.46 9.62 -6.74
N LEU A 26 -10.90 9.96 -5.53
CA LEU A 26 -11.14 9.02 -4.45
C LEU A 26 -12.56 8.46 -4.49
N SER A 27 -12.66 7.14 -4.41
CA SER A 27 -13.94 6.49 -4.15
C SER A 27 -14.44 6.75 -2.72
N TRP A 28 -15.74 6.53 -2.49
CA TRP A 28 -16.34 6.64 -1.15
C TRP A 28 -15.69 5.73 -0.11
N LYS A 29 -15.28 4.51 -0.49
CA LYS A 29 -14.49 3.61 0.39
C LYS A 29 -13.15 4.23 0.76
N ALA A 30 -12.43 4.84 -0.18
CA ALA A 30 -11.13 5.47 0.09
C ALA A 30 -11.28 6.68 1.00
N LYS A 31 -12.31 7.51 0.76
CA LYS A 31 -12.67 8.64 1.65
C LYS A 31 -13.00 8.17 3.06
N GLY A 32 -13.78 7.11 3.21
CA GLY A 32 -14.11 6.52 4.51
C GLY A 32 -12.87 6.00 5.25
N ILE A 33 -12.00 5.26 4.54
CA ILE A 33 -10.75 4.75 5.11
C ILE A 33 -9.86 5.91 5.57
N LEU A 34 -9.65 6.92 4.74
CA LEU A 34 -8.80 8.07 5.08
C LEU A 34 -9.37 8.85 6.26
N ALA A 35 -10.69 9.11 6.27
CA ALA A 35 -11.36 9.79 7.37
C ALA A 35 -11.20 9.03 8.70
N TYR A 36 -11.30 7.69 8.66
CA TYR A 36 -11.05 6.87 9.83
C TYR A 36 -9.60 6.93 10.29
N MET A 37 -8.64 6.79 9.36
CA MET A 37 -7.22 6.89 9.71
C MET A 37 -6.86 8.25 10.32
N LEU A 38 -7.37 9.35 9.77
CA LEU A 38 -7.15 10.70 10.31
C LEU A 38 -7.91 10.98 11.62
N SER A 39 -8.83 10.09 12.03
CA SER A 39 -9.51 10.19 13.32
C SER A 39 -8.77 9.52 14.48
N MET A 40 -7.70 8.77 14.18
CA MET A 40 -6.88 8.11 15.18
C MET A 40 -5.87 9.09 15.81
N PRO A 41 -5.34 8.79 17.02
CA PRO A 41 -4.26 9.55 17.62
C PRO A 41 -3.02 9.67 16.72
N ASP A 42 -2.25 10.74 16.86
CA ASP A 42 -1.08 11.04 16.01
C ASP A 42 0.03 9.98 16.09
N ASP A 43 0.14 9.27 17.21
CA ASP A 43 1.11 8.21 17.48
C ASP A 43 0.60 6.81 17.08
N TRP A 44 -0.54 6.73 16.39
CA TRP A 44 -1.16 5.46 16.03
C TRP A 44 -0.37 4.71 14.95
N PHE A 45 0.05 3.48 15.28
CA PHE A 45 0.67 2.57 14.31
C PHE A 45 -0.38 1.79 13.50
N PHE A 46 -0.54 2.14 12.23
CA PHE A 46 -1.53 1.50 11.36
C PHE A 46 -1.12 0.08 10.91
N TYR A 47 -1.63 -0.92 11.63
CA TYR A 47 -1.66 -2.30 11.16
C TYR A 47 -2.88 -2.54 10.26
N ILE A 48 -2.64 -3.00 9.02
CA ILE A 48 -3.72 -3.29 8.06
C ILE A 48 -4.72 -4.30 8.62
N ASP A 49 -4.26 -5.32 9.33
CA ASP A 49 -5.14 -6.35 9.89
C ASP A 49 -5.97 -5.85 11.07
N GLU A 50 -5.56 -4.75 11.71
CA GLU A 50 -6.34 -4.05 12.73
C GLU A 50 -7.38 -3.13 12.09
N LEU A 51 -6.96 -2.32 11.10
CA LEU A 51 -7.88 -1.48 10.33
C LEU A 51 -9.05 -2.27 9.73
N LYS A 52 -8.80 -3.51 9.28
CA LYS A 52 -9.86 -4.41 8.77
C LYS A 52 -10.90 -4.79 9.82
N LYS A 53 -10.54 -4.86 11.10
CA LYS A 53 -11.49 -5.24 12.17
C LYS A 53 -12.48 -4.13 12.48
N HIS A 54 -12.13 -2.88 12.15
CA HIS A 54 -12.95 -1.71 12.41
C HIS A 54 -13.89 -1.34 11.26
N ALA A 55 -13.85 -2.09 10.15
CA ALA A 55 -14.77 -1.90 9.03
C ALA A 55 -15.69 -3.11 8.87
N SER A 56 -16.98 -2.87 8.63
CA SER A 56 -17.94 -3.90 8.21
C SER A 56 -17.71 -4.34 6.75
N ASP A 57 -16.91 -3.58 5.99
CA ASP A 57 -16.56 -3.86 4.61
C ASP A 57 -15.58 -5.03 4.46
N GLY A 58 -15.76 -5.82 3.40
CA GLY A 58 -14.88 -6.97 3.12
C GLY A 58 -13.44 -6.56 2.74
N ASP A 59 -12.47 -7.45 2.99
CA ASP A 59 -11.02 -7.24 2.76
C ASP A 59 -10.70 -6.67 1.36
N LYS A 60 -11.36 -7.15 0.32
CA LYS A 60 -11.19 -6.65 -1.06
C LYS A 60 -11.59 -5.19 -1.20
N SER A 61 -12.64 -4.75 -0.52
CA SER A 61 -13.11 -3.35 -0.53
C SER A 61 -12.08 -2.46 0.16
N PHE A 62 -11.65 -2.85 1.37
CA PHE A 62 -10.63 -2.12 2.13
C PHE A 62 -9.34 -1.97 1.33
N ARG A 63 -8.78 -3.08 0.84
CA ARG A 63 -7.54 -3.07 0.05
C ARG A 63 -7.64 -2.19 -1.19
N SER A 64 -8.77 -2.25 -1.88
CA SER A 64 -8.98 -1.43 -3.07
C SER A 64 -9.04 0.06 -2.75
N GLY A 65 -9.72 0.46 -1.67
CA GLY A 65 -9.73 1.85 -1.22
C GLY A 65 -8.36 2.32 -0.71
N PHE A 66 -7.67 1.50 0.07
CA PHE A 66 -6.33 1.81 0.58
C PHE A 66 -5.30 1.99 -0.55
N ASN A 67 -5.39 1.19 -1.62
CA ASN A 67 -4.54 1.36 -2.79
C ASN A 67 -4.82 2.65 -3.56
N GLU A 68 -6.07 3.11 -3.63
CA GLU A 68 -6.39 4.44 -4.19
C GLU A 68 -5.69 5.54 -3.39
N LEU A 69 -5.74 5.46 -2.05
CA LEU A 69 -5.06 6.42 -1.17
C LEU A 69 -3.54 6.43 -1.40
N LYS A 70 -2.92 5.25 -1.59
CA LYS A 70 -1.51 5.16 -1.97
C LYS A 70 -1.24 5.84 -3.31
N SER A 71 -2.01 5.48 -4.34
CA SER A 71 -1.80 5.97 -5.71
C SER A 71 -1.98 7.48 -5.84
N TYR A 72 -2.86 8.08 -5.03
CA TYR A 72 -3.10 9.53 -5.04
C TYR A 72 -2.32 10.30 -3.97
N GLY A 73 -1.38 9.66 -3.28
CA GLY A 73 -0.44 10.34 -2.38
C GLY A 73 -0.99 10.67 -0.99
N TYR A 74 -2.15 10.14 -0.63
CA TYR A 74 -2.71 10.26 0.72
C TYR A 74 -2.11 9.27 1.71
N VAL A 75 -1.54 8.16 1.23
CA VAL A 75 -0.92 7.15 2.09
C VAL A 75 0.43 6.72 1.51
N LYS A 76 1.45 6.65 2.37
CA LYS A 76 2.73 6.00 2.04
C LYS A 76 2.90 4.81 2.96
N ARG A 77 3.27 3.65 2.41
CA ARG A 77 3.54 2.43 3.18
C ARG A 77 4.87 1.84 2.77
N PHE A 78 5.71 1.51 3.74
CA PHE A 78 7.05 0.99 3.49
C PHE A 78 7.45 -0.07 4.51
N PRO A 79 8.26 -1.06 4.11
CA PRO A 79 8.78 -2.07 5.02
C PRO A 79 9.93 -1.48 5.86
N VAL A 80 9.88 -1.73 7.16
CA VAL A 80 11.00 -1.52 8.09
C VAL A 80 11.79 -2.81 8.17
N TYR A 81 13.09 -2.72 7.93
CA TYR A 81 13.97 -3.88 7.92
C TYR A 81 14.77 -4.00 9.23
N VAL A 82 14.86 -5.22 9.76
CA VAL A 82 15.81 -5.62 10.80
C VAL A 82 16.57 -6.82 10.27
N ASP A 83 17.90 -6.77 10.28
CA ASP A 83 18.78 -7.84 9.77
C ASP A 83 18.43 -8.30 8.34
N LYS A 84 18.16 -7.35 7.45
CA LYS A 84 17.76 -7.59 6.04
C LYS A 84 16.45 -8.36 5.89
N ARG A 85 15.64 -8.48 6.95
CA ARG A 85 14.30 -9.05 6.94
C ARG A 85 13.29 -7.98 7.26
N ILE A 86 12.11 -8.07 6.66
CA ILE A 86 11.01 -7.13 6.97
C ILE A 86 10.54 -7.44 8.40
N ALA A 87 10.73 -6.48 9.31
CA ALA A 87 10.28 -6.58 10.68
C ALA A 87 8.82 -6.15 10.82
N LYS A 88 8.48 -5.01 10.22
CA LYS A 88 7.11 -4.47 10.21
C LYS A 88 6.89 -3.57 8.99
N TRP A 89 5.64 -3.25 8.73
CA TRP A 89 5.27 -2.26 7.72
C TRP A 89 4.82 -1.00 8.43
N GLU A 90 5.40 0.14 8.06
CA GLU A 90 4.98 1.45 8.55
C GLU A 90 4.12 2.14 7.51
N THR A 91 3.14 2.91 7.99
CA THR A 91 2.19 3.67 7.17
C THR A 91 2.19 5.10 7.63
N ILE A 92 2.39 6.03 6.70
CA ILE A 92 2.22 7.46 6.88
C ILE A 92 0.96 7.87 6.14
N VAL A 93 0.10 8.62 6.81
CA VAL A 93 -1.17 9.13 6.28
C VAL A 93 -1.05 10.64 6.16
N TYR A 94 -1.44 11.17 5.01
CA TYR A 94 -1.46 12.60 4.74
C TYR A 94 -2.88 13.06 4.53
N GLU A 95 -3.25 14.15 5.18
CA GLU A 95 -4.55 14.80 4.98
C GLU A 95 -4.63 15.52 3.63
N VAL A 96 -3.50 16.08 3.18
CA VAL A 96 -3.33 16.69 1.86
C VAL A 96 -2.44 15.77 1.00
N PRO A 97 -2.84 15.45 -0.24
CA PRO A 97 -2.12 14.49 -1.06
C PRO A 97 -0.72 15.01 -1.36
N GLN A 98 0.29 14.19 -1.05
CA GLN A 98 1.66 14.52 -1.41
C GLN A 98 1.89 14.21 -2.88
N ASN A 99 2.55 15.11 -3.60
CA ASN A 99 3.03 14.82 -4.95
C ASN A 99 3.99 13.64 -4.86
N VAL A 100 3.51 12.47 -5.30
CA VAL A 100 4.33 11.28 -5.39
C VAL A 100 5.27 11.46 -6.59
N GLN A 101 6.27 12.33 -6.45
CA GLN A 101 7.51 12.16 -7.17
C GLN A 101 8.06 10.82 -6.66
N VAL A 102 7.89 9.73 -7.41
CA VAL A 102 8.60 8.46 -7.14
C VAL A 102 10.07 8.67 -7.52
N GLY A 103 10.71 9.61 -6.85
CA GLY A 103 12.14 9.80 -6.76
C GLY A 103 12.58 9.14 -5.46
N ASN A 104 13.53 8.22 -5.57
CA ASN A 104 14.21 7.60 -4.45
C ASN A 104 14.69 8.67 -3.46
N GLN A 105 14.13 8.70 -2.27
CA GLN A 105 14.92 8.96 -1.07
C GLN A 105 14.60 7.85 -0.08
N ASN A 106 15.59 6.98 0.10
CA ASN A 106 15.71 6.16 1.30
C ASN A 106 15.91 7.14 2.46
N PRO A 107 15.11 7.12 3.53
CA PRO A 107 15.49 7.77 4.78
C PRO A 107 16.46 6.84 5.49
N SER A 108 17.74 7.03 5.20
CA SER A 108 18.79 6.77 6.19
C SER A 108 18.60 7.82 7.29
N SER A 109 18.43 7.39 8.54
CA SER A 109 18.56 8.20 9.77
C SER A 109 17.58 9.38 9.91
N ILE A 110 16.70 9.33 10.90
CA ILE A 110 16.03 10.53 11.40
C ILE A 110 17.08 11.30 12.21
N ASP A 111 17.55 12.42 11.67
CA ASP A 111 18.11 13.51 12.48
C ASP A 111 17.05 14.62 12.47
N LEU A 112 16.45 14.86 13.64
CA LEU A 112 15.65 16.06 13.90
C LEU A 112 16.57 17.28 13.81
N ASP A 113 16.22 18.23 12.96
CA ASP A 113 16.27 19.70 13.20
C ASP A 113 16.31 20.45 11.86
N ASN A 114 15.22 21.17 11.53
CA ASN A 114 15.23 22.60 11.18
C ASN A 114 13.94 23.06 10.46
N GLU A 115 13.38 24.13 10.99
CA GLU A 115 12.30 24.95 10.46
C GLU A 115 12.67 25.67 9.14
N GLY A 116 11.66 26.05 8.33
CA GLY A 116 11.80 27.16 7.38
C GLY A 116 11.11 27.05 6.00
N LEU A 117 9.85 27.49 5.94
CA LEU A 117 9.18 28.28 4.88
C LEU A 117 9.00 27.77 3.42
N LEU A 118 7.71 27.71 3.04
CA LEU A 118 7.02 28.20 1.82
C LEU A 118 7.84 28.49 0.53
N ASN A 119 7.40 27.97 -0.63
CA ASN A 119 6.64 28.78 -1.63
C ASN A 119 6.19 28.03 -2.92
N THR A 120 4.91 28.28 -3.25
CA THR A 120 4.24 28.60 -4.55
C THR A 120 4.37 27.75 -5.83
N ASP A 121 3.17 27.57 -6.40
CA ASP A 121 2.81 27.49 -7.83
C ASP A 121 3.08 26.21 -8.62
N PHE A 122 2.04 25.35 -8.70
CA PHE A 122 1.78 24.60 -9.94
C PHE A 122 0.29 24.61 -10.30
N LYS A 123 -0.02 25.30 -11.39
CA LYS A 123 -1.32 25.33 -12.07
C LYS A 123 -1.80 23.91 -12.39
N LEU A 124 -3.00 23.58 -11.91
CA LEU A 124 -3.77 22.42 -12.36
C LEU A 124 -4.34 22.69 -13.75
N ASN A 125 -4.00 21.85 -14.73
CA ASN A 125 -4.76 21.73 -15.97
C ASN A 125 -5.89 20.72 -15.77
N THR A 126 -7.08 21.27 -15.56
CA THR A 126 -8.35 20.53 -15.56
C THR A 126 -8.75 20.25 -16.99
N GLU A 127 -8.61 19.01 -17.45
CA GLU A 127 -9.36 18.48 -18.59
C GLU A 127 -9.13 16.97 -18.63
N LEU A 128 -10.18 16.18 -18.34
CA LEU A 128 -10.64 15.10 -19.21
C LEU A 128 -11.93 14.49 -18.63
N LEU A 129 -12.93 14.47 -19.50
CA LEU A 129 -14.35 14.17 -19.27
C LEU A 129 -14.61 12.68 -19.00
N ASN A 130 -15.72 12.46 -18.29
CA ASN A 130 -16.41 11.20 -18.05
C ASN A 130 -16.58 10.31 -19.29
N THR A 131 -16.44 8.99 -19.12
CA THR A 131 -17.38 8.03 -19.72
C THR A 131 -17.37 6.70 -18.96
N ASP A 132 -18.57 6.19 -18.69
CA ASP A 132 -18.86 4.93 -18.00
C ASP A 132 -18.16 3.71 -18.64
N LYS A 133 -17.09 3.27 -17.99
CA LYS A 133 -16.66 1.88 -17.83
C LYS A 133 -15.73 1.87 -16.64
N LYS A 134 -15.81 0.84 -15.79
CA LYS A 134 -14.96 0.61 -14.62
C LYS A 134 -13.49 0.41 -15.03
N ILE A 135 -12.84 1.47 -15.50
CA ILE A 135 -11.44 1.54 -15.87
C ILE A 135 -10.76 2.06 -14.63
N LEU A 136 -10.09 1.18 -13.87
CA LEU A 136 -8.99 1.63 -13.02
C LEU A 136 -8.11 2.50 -13.92
N PRO A 137 -7.98 3.81 -13.66
CA PRO A 137 -7.26 4.69 -14.56
C PRO A 137 -5.86 4.10 -14.78
N GLU A 138 -5.37 4.12 -16.02
CA GLU A 138 -4.10 3.48 -16.39
C GLU A 138 -2.91 3.98 -15.54
N PHE A 139 -3.07 5.16 -14.93
CA PHE A 139 -2.17 5.78 -13.96
C PHE A 139 -2.17 5.19 -12.54
N ALA A 140 -3.15 4.35 -12.17
CA ALA A 140 -3.28 3.82 -10.81
C ALA A 140 -2.48 2.53 -10.56
N ILE A 141 -2.06 1.81 -11.61
CA ILE A 141 -1.36 0.53 -11.46
C ILE A 141 0.16 0.78 -11.37
N PRO A 142 0.83 0.39 -10.28
CA PRO A 142 2.23 0.70 -10.03
C PRO A 142 3.19 -0.24 -10.82
N TYR A 143 3.11 -0.20 -12.16
CA TYR A 143 3.90 -1.06 -13.04
C TYR A 143 5.40 -0.96 -12.78
N LYS A 144 5.91 0.27 -12.62
CA LYS A 144 7.33 0.54 -12.37
C LYS A 144 7.78 -0.09 -11.05
N SER A 145 7.05 0.18 -9.96
CA SER A 145 7.35 -0.36 -8.64
C SER A 145 7.45 -1.89 -8.63
N ILE A 146 6.46 -2.58 -9.21
CA ILE A 146 6.42 -4.05 -9.25
C ILE A 146 7.60 -4.64 -10.03
N VAL A 147 7.94 -4.04 -11.17
CA VAL A 147 9.01 -4.55 -12.04
C VAL A 147 10.39 -4.20 -11.50
N ASP A 148 10.57 -2.99 -10.96
CA ASP A 148 11.81 -2.60 -10.29
C ASP A 148 12.08 -3.51 -9.08
N TYR A 149 11.05 -3.85 -8.31
CA TYR A 149 11.18 -4.80 -7.20
C TYR A 149 11.61 -6.20 -7.66
N LEU A 150 11.05 -6.71 -8.76
CA LEU A 150 11.52 -7.96 -9.38
C LEU A 150 12.98 -7.87 -9.81
N ASN A 151 13.35 -6.77 -10.47
CA ASN A 151 14.71 -6.53 -10.95
C ASN A 151 15.72 -6.53 -9.79
N GLU A 152 15.41 -5.79 -8.73
CA GLU A 152 16.22 -5.71 -7.51
C GLU A 152 16.40 -7.09 -6.85
N LYS A 153 15.31 -7.84 -6.65
CA LYS A 153 15.36 -9.12 -5.92
C LYS A 153 15.91 -10.28 -6.73
N ALA A 154 15.71 -10.29 -8.05
CA ALA A 154 16.16 -11.37 -8.92
C ALA A 154 17.49 -11.07 -9.65
N GLY A 155 18.07 -9.88 -9.49
CA GLY A 155 19.26 -9.46 -10.23
C GLY A 155 19.01 -9.35 -11.74
N THR A 156 17.83 -8.85 -12.12
CA THR A 156 17.38 -8.77 -13.53
C THR A 156 17.12 -7.32 -13.95
N SER A 157 16.80 -7.09 -15.23
CA SER A 157 16.64 -5.75 -15.82
C SER A 157 15.42 -5.65 -16.75
N TYR A 158 14.31 -6.28 -16.37
CA TYR A 158 13.05 -6.22 -17.12
C TYR A 158 12.50 -4.80 -17.19
N ARG A 159 11.87 -4.45 -18.32
CA ARG A 159 11.28 -3.12 -18.53
C ARG A 159 9.83 -3.07 -18.07
N TYR A 160 9.50 -2.13 -17.19
CA TYR A 160 8.11 -1.90 -16.75
C TYR A 160 7.21 -1.35 -17.86
N THR A 161 7.80 -0.78 -18.92
CA THR A 161 7.08 -0.27 -20.10
C THR A 161 6.69 -1.37 -21.09
N SER A 162 7.16 -2.61 -20.91
CA SER A 162 6.83 -3.71 -21.82
C SER A 162 5.34 -4.01 -21.84
N LYS A 163 4.74 -4.05 -23.04
CA LYS A 163 3.31 -4.32 -23.26
C LYS A 163 2.86 -5.62 -22.58
N LYS A 164 3.64 -6.69 -22.72
CA LYS A 164 3.29 -8.01 -22.16
C LYS A 164 3.35 -8.02 -20.64
N THR A 165 4.38 -7.41 -20.05
CA THR A 165 4.51 -7.25 -18.59
C THR A 165 3.35 -6.44 -18.01
N ARG A 166 3.02 -5.30 -18.63
CA ARG A 166 1.90 -4.45 -18.19
C ARG A 166 0.54 -5.16 -18.34
N GLN A 167 0.35 -5.95 -19.40
CA GLN A 167 -0.87 -6.76 -19.58
C GLN A 167 -1.04 -7.78 -18.46
N LEU A 168 0.02 -8.52 -18.12
CA LEU A 168 -0.03 -9.50 -17.03
C LEU A 168 -0.31 -8.84 -15.69
N ILE A 169 0.38 -7.73 -15.38
CA ILE A 169 0.17 -6.99 -14.14
C ILE A 169 -1.28 -6.48 -14.08
N ARG A 170 -1.75 -5.85 -15.16
CA ARG A 170 -3.12 -5.33 -15.26
C ARG A 170 -4.18 -6.41 -15.05
N ALA A 171 -3.98 -7.59 -15.63
CA ALA A 171 -4.91 -8.71 -15.46
C ALA A 171 -5.07 -9.07 -13.99
N ARG A 172 -3.98 -9.19 -13.22
CA ARG A 172 -4.09 -9.51 -11.78
C ARG A 172 -4.74 -8.39 -10.98
N PHE A 173 -4.46 -7.12 -11.30
CA PHE A 173 -5.16 -6.01 -10.65
C PHE A 173 -6.66 -6.03 -10.93
N GLN A 174 -7.08 -6.40 -12.14
CA GLN A 174 -8.49 -6.58 -12.49
C GLN A 174 -9.14 -7.77 -11.78
N GLU A 175 -8.37 -8.82 -11.50
CA GLU A 175 -8.78 -9.96 -10.66
C GLU A 175 -8.85 -9.60 -9.16
N GLY A 176 -8.35 -8.41 -8.77
CA GLY A 176 -8.39 -7.89 -7.40
C GLY A 176 -7.11 -8.09 -6.59
N PHE A 177 -6.03 -8.55 -7.22
CA PHE A 177 -4.72 -8.64 -6.58
C PHE A 177 -4.07 -7.26 -6.44
N THR A 178 -3.26 -7.14 -5.39
CA THR A 178 -2.62 -5.89 -4.96
C THR A 178 -1.12 -5.92 -5.25
N GLU A 179 -0.48 -4.76 -5.26
CA GLU A 179 0.98 -4.64 -5.37
C GLU A 179 1.72 -5.53 -4.35
N ASP A 180 1.25 -5.60 -3.11
CA ASP A 180 1.84 -6.43 -2.05
C ASP A 180 1.76 -7.93 -2.40
N ASP A 181 0.72 -8.37 -3.10
CA ASP A 181 0.59 -9.75 -3.57
C ASP A 181 1.66 -10.05 -4.64
N PHE A 182 1.95 -9.08 -5.52
CA PHE A 182 3.06 -9.21 -6.48
C PHE A 182 4.41 -9.31 -5.77
N GLN A 183 4.66 -8.43 -4.80
CA GLN A 183 5.89 -8.47 -4.01
C GLN A 183 6.04 -9.80 -3.26
N THR A 184 4.95 -10.33 -2.71
CA THR A 184 4.92 -11.63 -2.02
C THR A 184 5.27 -12.77 -2.97
N VAL A 185 4.67 -12.82 -4.16
CA VAL A 185 4.99 -13.83 -5.19
C VAL A 185 6.47 -13.73 -5.60
N ILE A 186 6.98 -12.52 -5.81
CA ILE A 186 8.39 -12.29 -6.15
C ILE A 186 9.30 -12.85 -5.05
N ILE A 187 9.08 -12.49 -3.78
CA ILE A 187 9.89 -12.99 -2.66
C ILE A 187 9.85 -14.52 -2.60
N LYS A 188 8.66 -15.12 -2.61
CA LYS A 188 8.52 -16.58 -2.53
C LYS A 188 9.30 -17.28 -3.63
N LYS A 189 9.18 -16.80 -4.87
CA LYS A 189 9.86 -17.43 -6.01
C LYS A 189 11.33 -17.13 -6.08
N VAL A 190 11.78 -15.92 -5.73
CA VAL A 190 13.20 -15.60 -5.60
C VAL A 190 13.85 -16.51 -4.54
N CYS A 191 13.26 -16.63 -3.36
CA CYS A 191 13.78 -17.50 -2.31
C CYS A 191 13.90 -18.97 -2.75
N SER A 192 12.92 -19.48 -3.51
CA SER A 192 12.90 -20.88 -3.95
C SER A 192 13.70 -21.15 -5.23
N TRP A 193 13.82 -20.19 -6.14
CA TRP A 193 14.32 -20.43 -7.50
C TRP A 193 15.64 -19.71 -7.82
N LEU A 194 16.03 -18.66 -7.09
CA LEU A 194 17.20 -17.85 -7.47
C LEU A 194 18.50 -18.67 -7.52
N HIS A 195 18.70 -19.57 -6.55
CA HIS A 195 19.89 -20.42 -6.45
C HIS A 195 19.68 -21.83 -7.02
N ASP A 196 18.52 -22.09 -7.64
CA ASP A 196 18.23 -23.35 -8.32
C ASP A 196 18.65 -23.21 -9.79
N GLU A 197 19.61 -24.03 -10.23
CA GLU A 197 20.18 -24.01 -11.58
C GLU A 197 19.15 -24.20 -12.69
N LYS A 198 18.05 -24.91 -12.41
CA LYS A 198 16.98 -25.16 -13.39
C LYS A 198 15.89 -24.11 -13.29
N MET A 199 15.60 -23.63 -12.09
CA MET A 199 14.42 -22.80 -11.85
C MET A 199 14.69 -21.29 -11.96
N ASN A 200 15.93 -20.83 -11.80
CA ASN A 200 16.27 -19.40 -11.81
C ASN A 200 15.81 -18.66 -13.08
N LYS A 201 15.87 -19.31 -14.24
CA LYS A 201 15.45 -18.77 -15.55
C LYS A 201 13.95 -18.44 -15.65
N PHE A 202 13.17 -18.91 -14.69
CA PHE A 202 11.73 -18.64 -14.60
C PHE A 202 11.40 -17.45 -13.70
N LEU A 203 12.40 -16.77 -13.13
CA LEU A 203 12.25 -15.48 -12.45
C LEU A 203 12.04 -14.35 -13.46
N ARG A 204 10.88 -14.37 -14.12
CA ARG A 204 10.49 -13.40 -15.16
C ARG A 204 9.01 -13.04 -15.08
N PRO A 205 8.58 -11.85 -15.55
CA PRO A 205 7.20 -11.40 -15.45
C PRO A 205 6.17 -12.39 -16.01
N GLU A 206 6.48 -13.02 -17.15
CA GLU A 206 5.58 -13.99 -17.80
C GLU A 206 5.23 -15.18 -16.92
N THR A 207 6.23 -15.69 -16.20
CA THR A 207 6.05 -16.87 -15.36
C THR A 207 5.44 -16.48 -14.02
N LEU A 208 5.93 -15.41 -13.40
CA LEU A 208 5.49 -14.97 -12.09
C LEU A 208 4.07 -14.40 -12.11
N PHE A 209 3.70 -13.63 -13.14
CA PHE A 209 2.43 -12.88 -13.22
C PHE A 209 1.42 -13.52 -14.19
N GLY A 210 1.71 -14.75 -14.64
CA GLY A 210 0.83 -15.57 -15.47
C GLY A 210 -0.33 -16.19 -14.69
N THR A 211 -0.94 -17.21 -15.27
CA THR A 211 -2.14 -17.87 -14.71
C THR A 211 -1.93 -18.57 -13.37
N LYS A 212 -0.69 -18.89 -13.01
CA LYS A 212 -0.32 -19.54 -11.73
C LYS A 212 -0.09 -18.56 -10.57
N PHE A 213 -0.36 -17.27 -10.77
CA PHE A 213 -0.09 -16.22 -9.78
C PHE A 213 -0.69 -16.53 -8.40
N GLU A 214 -1.99 -16.86 -8.34
CA GLU A 214 -2.67 -17.17 -7.09
C GLU A 214 -2.11 -18.43 -6.41
N SER A 215 -1.71 -19.44 -7.20
CA SER A 215 -1.05 -20.63 -6.66
C SER A 215 0.29 -20.28 -6.00
N TYR A 216 1.08 -19.41 -6.61
CA TYR A 216 2.35 -18.94 -6.02
C TYR A 216 2.12 -18.08 -4.78
N LEU A 217 1.10 -17.23 -4.81
CA LEU A 217 0.72 -16.40 -3.67
C LEU A 217 0.34 -17.29 -2.46
N ASN A 218 -0.32 -18.42 -2.69
CA ASN A 218 -0.78 -19.35 -1.65
C ASN A 218 0.19 -20.51 -1.36
N GLU A 219 1.34 -20.57 -2.02
CA GLU A 219 2.31 -21.65 -1.83
C GLU A 219 2.84 -21.67 -0.39
N LYS A 220 2.82 -22.85 0.24
CA LYS A 220 3.38 -23.07 1.58
C LYS A 220 4.90 -23.09 1.49
N VAL A 221 5.56 -22.20 2.19
CA VAL A 221 7.03 -22.18 2.26
C VAL A 221 7.48 -23.47 2.98
N GLY A 222 8.11 -24.39 2.23
CA GLY A 222 8.56 -25.67 2.76
C GLY A 222 9.56 -25.49 3.91
N GLY A 223 9.37 -26.25 4.98
CA GLY A 223 10.04 -26.09 6.28
C GLY A 223 11.53 -26.42 6.37
N GLN A 224 12.36 -26.06 5.39
CA GLN A 224 13.82 -26.15 5.51
C GLN A 224 14.54 -24.80 5.68
N HIS A 225 13.85 -23.65 5.57
CA HIS A 225 14.46 -22.33 5.83
C HIS A 225 13.68 -21.40 6.78
N ALA A 226 12.88 -21.97 7.69
CA ALA A 226 12.21 -21.16 8.71
C ALA A 226 12.04 -21.92 10.04
N LYS A 227 13.14 -22.09 10.80
CA LYS A 227 13.01 -22.08 12.27
C LYS A 227 12.91 -20.63 12.71
N ILE A 228 11.72 -20.03 12.58
CA ILE A 228 11.39 -18.86 13.39
C ILE A 228 10.83 -19.42 14.69
N LYS A 229 11.66 -19.45 15.74
CA LYS A 229 11.17 -19.57 17.11
C LYS A 229 10.22 -18.40 17.34
N ARG A 230 8.93 -18.69 17.48
CA ARG A 230 7.99 -17.79 18.14
C ARG A 230 8.44 -17.71 19.60
N ASN A 231 9.31 -16.76 19.93
CA ASN A 231 9.55 -16.46 21.33
C ASN A 231 8.34 -15.69 21.83
N GLN A 232 7.65 -16.33 22.76
CA GLN A 232 6.68 -15.73 23.66
C GLN A 232 7.35 -14.55 24.36
N THR A 233 6.73 -13.38 24.30
CA THR A 233 6.93 -12.32 25.29
C THR A 233 5.57 -11.71 25.53
N THR A 234 4.72 -12.49 26.21
CA THR A 234 3.72 -11.90 27.11
C THR A 234 4.52 -11.45 28.32
N THR A 235 4.99 -10.21 28.31
CA THR A 235 5.33 -9.55 29.57
C THR A 235 4.16 -8.64 29.90
N GLN A 236 3.49 -9.06 30.96
CA GLN A 236 2.54 -8.29 31.74
C GLN A 236 3.03 -6.84 31.92
N PHE A 237 2.19 -5.89 31.55
CA PHE A 237 2.12 -4.59 32.23
C PHE A 237 0.69 -4.47 32.76
N THR A 238 0.54 -4.84 34.02
CA THR A 238 -0.46 -4.23 34.91
C THR A 238 0.05 -2.85 35.28
N ASP A 239 -0.81 -1.86 35.13
CA ASP A 239 -0.94 -0.58 35.85
C ASP A 239 -1.72 0.32 34.87
N GLY A 240 -3.05 0.36 34.92
CA GLY A 240 -3.76 1.04 36.00
C GLY A 240 -3.83 2.53 35.65
N ILE A 241 -4.94 2.97 35.06
CA ILE A 241 -5.62 4.25 35.29
C ILE A 241 -6.93 4.26 34.48
N ASN A 242 -8.03 4.38 35.22
CA ASN A 242 -9.37 4.72 34.76
C ASN A 242 -9.37 6.04 33.97
N PHE A 243 -10.18 6.14 32.91
CA PHE A 243 -11.32 7.06 32.79
C PHE A 243 -12.25 6.56 31.68
#